data_AF-A0A9Q3SP70-F1
#
_entry.id   AF-A0A9Q3SP70-F1
#
_cell.length_a   1.000
_cell.length_b   1.000
_cell.length_c   1.000
_cell.angle_alpha   90.00
_cell.angle_beta   90.00
_cell.angle_gamma   90.00
#
_symmetry.space_group_name_H-M   'P 1'
#
loop_
_entity.id
_entity.type
_entity.pdbx_description
1 polymer ?
#
loop_
_entity_poly.entity_id
_entity_poly.type
_entity_poly.pdbx_seq_one_letter_code
_entity_poly.pdbx_strand_id
1 'polypeptide(L)' 'MSTDEVFAQLRARGVTAEGARRFADGSAENLDPEALAALTEANLTEAQLHDYVMRAAE' A
#
# COMPACT_ATOMS: atom_id res chain seq x y z
N MET A 1 13.73 -8.29 3.83
CA MET A 1 13.19 -6.92 3.94
C MET A 1 12.28 -6.86 5.14
N SER A 2 12.45 -5.84 5.96
CA SER A 2 11.52 -5.54 7.07
C SER A 2 10.26 -4.86 6.54
N THR A 3 9.15 -4.96 7.26
CA THR A 3 7.88 -4.29 6.91
C THR A 3 8.07 -2.78 6.68
N ASP A 4 8.93 -2.15 7.48
CA ASP A 4 9.22 -0.71 7.36
C ASP A 4 9.92 -0.34 6.04
N GLU A 5 10.83 -1.20 5.55
CA GLU A 5 11.49 -1.01 4.24
C GLU A 5 10.50 -1.17 3.08
N VAL A 6 9.53 -2.09 3.21
CA VAL A 6 8.45 -2.26 2.23
C VAL A 6 7.56 -1.02 2.21
N PHE A 7 7.20 -0.49 3.37
CA PHE A 7 6.38 0.72 3.47
C PHE A 7 7.09 1.96 2.93
N ALA A 8 8.40 2.07 3.16
CA ALA A 8 9.20 3.14 2.57
C ALA A 8 9.21 3.04 1.03
N GLN A 9 9.34 1.83 0.47
CA GLN A 9 9.28 1.61 -0.97
C GLN A 9 7.91 1.91 -1.57
N LEU A 10 6.83 1.51 -0.90
CA LEU A 10 5.45 1.82 -1.33
C LEU A 10 5.24 3.34 -1.41
N ARG A 11 5.65 4.08 -0.38
CA ARG A 11 5.58 5.56 -0.39
C ARG A 11 6.48 6.17 -1.48
N ALA A 12 7.68 5.64 -1.68
CA ALA A 12 8.59 6.10 -2.72
C ALA A 12 8.02 5.88 -4.15
N ARG A 13 7.18 4.85 -4.32
CA ARG A 13 6.43 4.58 -5.56
C ARG A 13 5.08 5.32 -5.63
N GLY A 14 4.81 6.24 -4.71
CA GLY A 14 3.60 7.06 -4.73
C GLY A 14 2.34 6.38 -4.20
N VAL A 15 2.47 5.24 -3.52
CA VAL A 15 1.31 4.57 -2.90
C VAL A 15 0.81 5.42 -1.73
N THR A 16 -0.39 5.98 -1.85
CA THR A 16 -1.01 6.77 -0.78
C THR A 16 -1.78 5.86 0.20
N ALA A 17 -2.10 6.39 1.39
CA ALA A 17 -2.99 5.70 2.33
C ALA A 17 -4.36 5.37 1.70
N GLU A 18 -4.90 6.27 0.88
CA GLU A 18 -6.17 6.03 0.19
C GLU A 18 -6.05 4.91 -0.84
N GLY A 19 -4.96 4.86 -1.61
CA GLY A 19 -4.67 3.78 -2.54
C GLY A 19 -4.52 2.44 -1.83
N ALA A 20 -3.74 2.37 -0.76
CA ALA A 20 -3.60 1.14 0.03
C ALA A 20 -4.92 0.73 0.70
N ARG A 21 -5.72 1.68 1.20
CA ARG A 21 -7.03 1.38 1.78
C ARG A 21 -7.98 0.79 0.74
N ARG A 22 -8.02 1.37 -0.45
CA ARG A 22 -8.80 0.87 -1.59
C ARG A 22 -8.37 -0.54 -2.01
N PHE A 23 -7.07 -0.80 -2.02
CA PHE A 23 -6.52 -2.14 -2.27
C PHE A 23 -6.95 -3.15 -1.18
N ALA A 24 -6.94 -2.74 0.09
CA ALA A 24 -7.45 -3.57 1.20
C ALA A 24 -8.93 -3.91 1.04
N ASP A 25 -9.71 -2.95 0.56
CA ASP A 25 -11.15 -3.07 0.33
C ASP A 25 -11.50 -3.87 -0.95
N GLY A 26 -10.47 -4.27 -1.73
CA GLY A 26 -10.65 -4.96 -3.02
C GLY A 26 -11.10 -4.04 -4.16
N SER A 27 -11.16 -2.73 -3.93
CA SER A 27 -11.54 -1.72 -4.92
C SER A 27 -10.29 -1.16 -5.60
N ALA A 28 -9.87 -1.75 -6.72
CA ALA A 28 -8.77 -1.22 -7.53
C ALA A 28 -9.20 -0.13 -8.54
N GLU A 29 -10.49 0.21 -8.59
CA GLU A 29 -11.00 1.22 -9.51
C GLU A 29 -10.42 2.61 -9.15
N ASN A 30 -9.65 3.19 -10.08
CA ASN A 30 -8.93 4.46 -9.95
C ASN A 30 -7.68 4.45 -9.06
N LEU A 31 -7.12 3.28 -8.76
CA LEU A 31 -5.76 3.17 -8.24
C LEU A 31 -4.76 3.37 -9.38
N ASP A 32 -3.71 4.14 -9.13
CA ASP A 32 -2.59 4.22 -10.06
C ASP A 32 -2.02 2.81 -10.32
N PRO A 33 -1.77 2.44 -11.58
CA PRO A 33 -1.29 1.10 -11.91
C PRO A 33 0.07 0.80 -11.28
N GLU A 34 0.94 1.80 -11.11
CA GLU A 34 2.19 1.65 -10.36
C GLU A 34 1.97 1.39 -8.87
N ALA A 35 0.98 2.06 -8.26
CA ALA A 35 0.66 1.84 -6.85
C ALA A 35 0.06 0.46 -6.62
N LEU A 36 -0.83 0.01 -7.52
CA LEU A 36 -1.41 -1.32 -7.52
C LEU A 36 -0.32 -2.40 -7.69
N ALA A 37 0.60 -2.21 -8.65
CA ALA A 37 1.73 -3.11 -8.85
C ALA A 37 2.60 -3.18 -7.60
N ALA A 38 2.96 -2.03 -7.01
CA ALA A 38 3.79 -2.00 -5.81
C ALA A 38 3.13 -2.71 -4.61
N LEU A 39 1.82 -2.52 -4.39
CA LEU A 39 1.05 -3.20 -3.34
C LEU A 39 0.97 -4.72 -3.58
N THR A 40 0.80 -5.12 -4.84
CA THR A 40 0.76 -6.54 -5.24
C THR A 40 2.13 -7.20 -5.09
N GLU A 41 3.20 -6.54 -5.52
CA GLU A 41 4.59 -7.01 -5.38
C GLU A 41 5.02 -7.08 -3.91
N ALA A 42 4.58 -6.14 -3.09
CA ALA A 42 4.85 -6.13 -1.66
C ALA A 42 4.20 -7.32 -0.93
N ASN A 43 3.16 -7.94 -1.53
CA ASN A 43 2.46 -9.12 -1.03
C ASN A 43 2.19 -9.05 0.48
N LEU A 44 1.74 -7.88 0.93
CA LEU A 44 1.51 -7.59 2.34
C LEU A 44 0.27 -8.35 2.83
N THR A 45 0.33 -8.81 4.07
CA THR A 45 -0.86 -9.32 4.76
C THR A 45 -1.84 -8.18 5.07
N GLU A 46 -3.11 -8.52 5.25
CA GLU A 46 -4.17 -7.56 5.57
C GLU A 46 -3.83 -6.69 6.80
N ALA A 47 -3.23 -7.29 7.83
CA ALA A 47 -2.77 -6.57 9.03
C ALA A 47 -1.65 -5.55 8.72
N GLN A 48 -0.67 -5.93 7.89
CA GLN A 48 0.39 -5.00 7.46
C GLN A 48 -0.16 -3.91 6.55
N LEU A 49 -1.13 -4.23 5.70
CA LEU A 49 -1.73 -3.24 4.82
C LEU A 49 -2.56 -2.22 5.62
N HIS A 50 -3.24 -2.68 6.67
CA HIS A 50 -3.93 -1.81 7.63
C HIS A 50 -2.94 -0.91 8.40
N ASP A 51 -1.82 -1.48 8.86
CA ASP A 51 -0.75 -0.71 9.52
C ASP A 51 -0.16 0.34 8.57
N TYR A 52 0.09 -0.02 7.30
CA TYR A 52 0.54 0.91 6.27
C TYR A 52 -0.44 2.07 6.08
N VAL A 53 -1.74 1.77 5.94
CA VAL A 53 -2.79 2.78 5.76
C VAL A 53 -2.82 3.76 6.93
N MET A 54 -2.72 3.25 8.17
CA MET A 54 -2.67 4.09 9.36
C MET A 54 -1.44 5.00 9.35
N ARG A 55 -0.26 4.46 9.05
CA ARG A 55 1.02 5.20 9.07
C ARG A 55 1.22 6.14 7.87
N ALA A 56 0.56 5.86 6.75
CA ALA A 56 0.58 6.72 5.56
C ALA A 56 -0.50 7.83 5.60
N ALA A 57 -1.42 7.77 6.57
CA ALA A 57 -2.45 8.79 6.80
C ALA A 57 -2.03 9.87 7.82
N GLU A 58 -0.91 9.67 8.51
CA GLU A 58 -0.23 10.65 9.39
C GLU A 58 0.65 11.62 8.58
#